data_AF-A0A7K4IQ51-F1
#
_entry.id   AF-A0A7K4IQ51-F1
#
_cell.length_a   1.000
_cell.length_b   1.000
_cell.length_c   1.000
_cell.angle_alpha   90.00
_cell.angle_beta   90.00
_cell.angle_gamma   90.00
#
_symmetry.space_group_name_H-M   'P 1'
#
loop_
_entity.id
_entity.type
_entity.pdbx_description
1 polymer ?
#
loop_
_entity_poly.entity_id
_entity_poly.type
_entity_poly.pdbx_seq_one_letter_code
_entity_poly.pdbx_strand_id
1 'polypeptide(L)'
;MSTSDIDEIVSDFSRFYILTILYEAPSHGYSILNKFKKRVGKEVSPSLIYPFLKQLEQKGLVKHSLKPVGAKKKKVFGLTKEGKELCKQLFKRFSALVSVAIEPSMSICASCGCKIYEGGYNEVINNKEMTFCCVHCAESYKQETQKKH
;
A
#
# COMPACT_ATOMS: atom_id res chain seq x y z
N MET A 1 -7.49 -11.58 -24.32
CA MET A 1 -7.66 -10.20 -23.81
C MET A 1 -7.09 -9.26 -24.84
N SER A 2 -7.83 -8.22 -25.23
CA SER A 2 -7.34 -7.24 -26.19
C SER A 2 -6.31 -6.33 -25.51
N THR A 3 -5.44 -5.69 -26.28
CA THR A 3 -4.47 -4.70 -25.76
C THR A 3 -5.18 -3.53 -25.07
N SER A 4 -6.36 -3.13 -25.55
CA SER A 4 -7.18 -2.09 -24.93
C SER A 4 -7.70 -2.44 -23.54
N ASP A 5 -8.04 -3.72 -23.28
CA ASP A 5 -8.52 -4.16 -21.96
C ASP A 5 -7.41 -4.07 -20.91
N ILE A 6 -6.17 -4.38 -21.32
CA ILE A 6 -4.98 -4.29 -20.46
C ILE A 6 -4.70 -2.82 -20.11
N ASP A 7 -4.81 -1.92 -21.09
CA ASP A 7 -4.60 -0.49 -20.87
C ASP A 7 -5.63 0.12 -19.90
N GLU A 8 -6.89 -0.32 -19.96
CA GLU A 8 -7.93 0.11 -19.03
C GLU A 8 -7.64 -0.36 -17.59
N ILE A 9 -7.24 -1.62 -17.41
CA ILE A 9 -6.84 -2.17 -16.10
C ILE A 9 -5.65 -1.39 -15.52
N VAL A 10 -4.64 -1.10 -16.34
CA VAL A 10 -3.47 -0.31 -15.93
C VAL A 10 -3.86 1.13 -15.56
N SER A 11 -4.83 1.70 -16.26
CA SER A 11 -5.39 3.03 -15.96
C SER A 11 -6.07 3.06 -14.59
N ASP A 12 -6.87 2.05 -14.25
CA ASP A 12 -7.55 1.96 -12.96
C ASP A 12 -6.58 1.77 -11.79
N PHE A 13 -5.56 0.94 -11.97
CA PHE A 13 -4.48 0.83 -10.99
C PHE A 13 -3.75 2.16 -10.77
N SER A 14 -3.52 2.91 -11.85
CA SER A 14 -2.90 4.23 -11.79
C SER A 14 -3.76 5.24 -11.02
N ARG A 15 -5.08 5.24 -11.27
CA ARG A 15 -6.07 6.06 -10.56
C ARG A 15 -6.11 5.75 -9.07
N PHE A 16 -6.05 4.47 -8.69
CA PHE A 16 -5.98 4.07 -7.29
C PHE A 16 -4.72 4.62 -6.60
N TYR A 17 -3.55 4.50 -7.23
CA TYR A 17 -2.31 5.07 -6.70
C TYR A 17 -2.36 6.59 -6.52
N ILE A 18 -3.00 7.31 -7.45
CA ILE A 18 -3.20 8.76 -7.34
C ILE A 18 -4.05 9.10 -6.10
N LEU A 19 -5.11 8.33 -5.83
CA LEU A 19 -5.91 8.49 -4.61
C LEU A 19 -5.08 8.25 -3.35
N THR A 20 -4.24 7.22 -3.33
CA THR A 20 -3.32 6.94 -2.20
C THR A 20 -2.36 8.11 -1.96
N ILE A 21 -1.78 8.68 -3.02
CA ILE A 21 -0.88 9.85 -2.91
C ILE A 21 -1.61 11.05 -2.28
N LEU A 22 -2.87 11.30 -2.68
CA LEU A 22 -3.68 12.38 -2.14
C LEU A 22 -4.18 12.11 -0.71
N TYR A 23 -4.34 10.84 -0.34
CA TYR A 23 -4.73 10.42 1.01
C TYR A 23 -3.63 10.74 2.03
N GLU A 24 -2.38 10.52 1.67
CA GLU A 24 -1.23 10.83 2.53
C GLU A 24 -1.05 12.33 2.74
N ALA A 25 -1.13 13.12 1.67
CA ALA A 25 -0.99 14.57 1.77
C ALA A 25 -1.55 15.31 0.54
N PRO A 26 -2.14 16.51 0.74
CA PRO A 26 -2.47 17.40 -0.36
C PRO A 26 -1.26 17.65 -1.27
N SER A 27 -1.45 17.51 -2.57
CA SER A 27 -0.36 17.51 -3.55
C SER A 27 -0.77 18.30 -4.80
N HIS A 28 0.19 18.99 -5.42
CA HIS A 28 -0.02 19.60 -6.74
C HIS A 28 0.16 18.56 -7.85
N GLY A 29 -0.48 18.77 -9.01
CA GLY A 29 -0.48 17.79 -10.12
C GLY A 29 0.91 17.24 -10.48
N TYR A 30 1.91 18.11 -10.58
CA TYR A 30 3.30 17.67 -10.85
C TYR A 30 3.95 16.85 -9.73
N SER A 31 3.60 17.08 -8.45
CA SER A 31 4.11 16.28 -7.34
C SER A 31 3.48 14.89 -7.38
N ILE A 32 2.22 14.78 -7.78
CA ILE A 32 1.54 13.50 -7.98
C ILE A 32 2.27 12.69 -9.06
N LEU A 33 2.58 13.31 -10.21
CA LEU A 33 3.38 12.67 -11.28
C LEU A 33 4.71 12.11 -10.75
N ASN A 34 5.47 12.93 -10.02
CA ASN A 34 6.78 12.54 -9.52
C ASN A 34 6.70 11.44 -8.45
N LYS A 35 5.75 11.55 -7.51
CA LYS A 35 5.51 10.52 -6.48
C LYS A 35 5.06 9.21 -7.12
N PHE A 36 4.21 9.28 -8.14
CA PHE A 36 3.77 8.11 -8.89
C PHE A 36 4.95 7.40 -9.55
N LYS A 37 5.76 8.13 -10.33
CA LYS A 37 6.95 7.58 -10.99
C LYS A 37 7.91 6.93 -9.99
N LYS A 38 8.15 7.57 -8.84
CA LYS A 38 9.03 7.05 -7.80
C LYS A 38 8.52 5.73 -7.19
N ARG A 39 7.22 5.55 -7.04
CA ARG A 39 6.61 4.38 -6.39
C ARG A 39 6.37 3.22 -7.35
N VAL A 40 5.84 3.53 -8.53
CA VAL A 40 5.38 2.52 -9.50
C VAL A 40 6.49 2.18 -10.50
N GLY A 41 7.51 3.03 -10.63
CA GLY A 41 8.58 2.86 -11.62
C GLY A 41 8.15 3.17 -13.06
N LYS A 42 6.89 3.61 -13.26
CA LYS A 42 6.33 3.96 -14.57
C LYS A 42 5.85 5.41 -14.58
N GLU A 43 5.92 6.02 -15.76
CA GLU A 43 5.32 7.32 -15.99
C GLU A 43 3.81 7.18 -16.21
N VAL A 44 3.06 8.16 -15.69
CA VAL A 44 1.64 8.30 -15.97
C VAL A 44 1.43 9.62 -16.70
N SER A 45 0.59 9.62 -17.72
CA SER A 45 0.42 10.81 -18.54
C SER A 45 -0.35 11.90 -17.79
N PRO A 46 -0.02 13.19 -18.04
CA PRO A 46 -0.88 14.31 -17.65
C PRO A 46 -2.33 14.16 -18.16
N SER A 47 -2.53 13.54 -19.33
CA SER A 47 -3.85 13.28 -19.92
C SER A 47 -4.68 12.27 -19.14
N LEU A 48 -4.07 11.46 -18.25
CA LEU A 48 -4.79 10.62 -17.30
C LEU A 48 -5.07 11.38 -15.99
N ILE A 49 -4.02 12.00 -15.41
CA ILE A 49 -4.11 12.63 -14.09
C ILE A 49 -5.11 13.79 -14.07
N TYR A 50 -4.97 14.75 -14.97
CA TYR A 50 -5.74 15.99 -14.86
C TYR A 50 -7.24 15.79 -15.11
N PRO A 51 -7.68 14.99 -16.11
CA PRO A 51 -9.09 14.62 -16.22
C PRO A 51 -9.60 13.85 -15.01
N PHE A 52 -8.80 12.93 -14.45
CA PHE A 52 -9.20 12.19 -13.26
C PHE A 52 -9.35 13.10 -12.03
N LEU A 53 -8.41 14.02 -11.79
CA LEU A 53 -8.54 15.03 -10.72
C LEU A 53 -9.79 15.88 -10.91
N LYS A 54 -10.09 16.32 -12.14
CA LYS A 54 -11.30 17.08 -12.46
C LYS A 54 -12.57 16.26 -12.16
N GLN A 55 -12.60 14.98 -12.49
CA GLN A 55 -13.72 14.08 -12.16
C GLN A 55 -13.90 13.95 -10.64
N LEU A 56 -12.82 13.81 -9.88
CA LEU A 56 -12.89 13.74 -8.41
C LEU A 56 -13.40 15.06 -7.80
N GLU A 57 -13.02 16.20 -8.35
CA GLU A 57 -13.55 17.51 -7.93
C GLU A 57 -15.03 17.66 -8.24
N GLN A 58 -15.46 17.27 -9.45
CA GLN A 58 -16.88 17.28 -9.84
C GLN A 58 -17.73 16.38 -8.94
N LYS A 59 -17.17 15.27 -8.45
CA LYS A 59 -17.82 14.36 -7.51
C LYS A 59 -17.70 14.80 -6.04
N GLY A 60 -17.07 15.93 -5.75
CA GLY A 60 -16.88 16.43 -4.38
C GLY A 60 -15.90 15.60 -3.53
N LEU A 61 -15.11 14.72 -4.13
CA LEU A 61 -14.14 13.85 -3.45
C LEU A 61 -12.78 14.54 -3.25
N VAL A 62 -12.48 15.53 -4.09
CA VAL A 62 -11.27 16.36 -4.04
C VAL A 62 -11.68 17.83 -4.07
N LYS A 63 -10.87 18.67 -3.42
CA LYS A 63 -10.90 20.12 -3.58
C LYS A 63 -9.51 20.63 -3.92
N HIS A 64 -9.42 21.71 -4.69
CA HIS A 64 -8.17 22.42 -4.89
C HIS A 64 -8.13 23.75 -4.13
N SER A 65 -6.91 24.15 -3.79
CA SER A 65 -6.58 25.51 -3.37
C SER A 65 -5.43 26.02 -4.22
N LEU A 66 -5.41 27.33 -4.53
CA LEU A 66 -4.28 27.96 -5.19
C LEU A 66 -3.24 28.32 -4.13
N LYS A 67 -2.09 27.63 -4.15
CA LYS A 67 -0.98 27.92 -3.24
C LYS A 67 0.20 28.51 -4.02
N PRO A 68 0.91 29.50 -3.45
CA PRO A 68 2.17 29.97 -4.02
C PRO A 68 3.21 28.84 -3.95
N VAL A 69 3.82 28.53 -5.08
CA VAL A 69 4.94 27.57 -5.19
C VAL A 69 6.02 28.24 -6.03
N GLY A 70 6.99 28.87 -5.37
CA GLY A 70 7.92 29.81 -6.00
C GLY A 70 7.17 31.02 -6.56
N ALA A 71 7.49 31.42 -7.80
CA ALA A 71 6.90 32.59 -8.45
C ALA A 71 5.48 32.37 -9.04
N LYS A 72 4.95 31.14 -9.03
CA LYS A 72 3.65 30.80 -9.63
C LYS A 72 2.68 30.24 -8.60
N LYS A 73 1.39 30.58 -8.75
CA LYS A 73 0.31 29.90 -8.02
C LYS A 73 0.04 28.55 -8.69
N LYS A 74 0.05 27.47 -7.90
CA LYS A 74 -0.26 26.11 -8.37
C LYS A 74 -1.51 25.60 -7.66
N LYS A 75 -2.33 24.82 -8.38
CA LYS A 75 -3.43 24.06 -7.78
C LYS A 75 -2.85 22.94 -6.92
N VAL A 76 -3.17 22.99 -5.63
CA VAL A 76 -2.89 21.93 -4.66
C VAL A 76 -4.21 21.22 -4.39
N PHE A 77 -4.27 19.95 -4.77
CA PHE A 77 -5.43 19.09 -4.61
C PHE A 77 -5.36 18.38 -3.27
N GLY A 78 -6.47 18.28 -2.57
CA GLY A 78 -6.60 17.50 -1.33
C GLY A 78 -7.95 16.82 -1.25
N LEU A 79 -7.98 15.63 -0.64
CA LEU A 79 -9.23 14.91 -0.43
C LEU A 79 -10.16 15.68 0.51
N THR A 80 -11.45 15.61 0.23
CA THR A 80 -12.52 15.98 1.16
C THR A 80 -12.71 14.90 2.23
N LYS A 81 -13.65 15.07 3.15
CA LYS A 81 -13.96 14.03 4.14
C LYS A 81 -14.50 12.78 3.44
N GLU A 82 -15.38 12.98 2.48
CA GLU A 82 -16.00 11.97 1.62
C GLU A 82 -14.94 11.25 0.77
N GLY A 83 -13.99 12.01 0.20
CA GLY A 83 -12.87 11.45 -0.55
C GLY A 83 -11.95 10.57 0.30
N LYS A 84 -11.69 10.95 1.56
CA LYS A 84 -10.93 10.11 2.49
C LYS A 84 -11.67 8.82 2.85
N GLU A 85 -12.98 8.89 3.03
CA GLU A 85 -13.77 7.72 3.37
C GLU A 85 -13.86 6.72 2.22
N LEU A 86 -13.99 7.21 0.98
CA LEU A 86 -13.83 6.38 -0.21
C LEU A 86 -12.47 5.66 -0.23
N CYS A 87 -11.37 6.38 0.04
CA CYS A 87 -10.04 5.77 0.07
C CYS A 87 -9.93 4.66 1.11
N LYS A 88 -10.47 4.85 2.33
CA LYS A 88 -10.47 3.80 3.36
C LYS A 88 -11.23 2.55 2.90
N GLN A 89 -12.38 2.72 2.25
CA GLN A 89 -13.13 1.58 1.70
C GLN A 89 -12.33 0.83 0.63
N LEU A 90 -11.66 1.58 -0.27
CA LEU A 90 -10.80 0.98 -1.29
C LEU A 90 -9.59 0.26 -0.67
N PHE A 91 -8.96 0.82 0.36
CA PHE A 91 -7.85 0.16 1.08
C PHE A 91 -8.30 -1.13 1.75
N LYS A 92 -9.50 -1.17 2.34
CA LYS A 92 -10.04 -2.41 2.91
C LYS A 92 -10.22 -3.49 1.85
N ARG A 93 -10.76 -3.14 0.68
CA ARG A 93 -10.91 -4.07 -0.46
C ARG A 93 -9.56 -4.55 -0.98
N PHE A 94 -8.60 -3.63 -1.12
CA PHE A 94 -7.26 -3.96 -1.58
C PHE A 94 -6.51 -4.85 -0.58
N SER A 95 -6.64 -4.58 0.72
CA SER A 95 -6.06 -5.41 1.78
C SER A 95 -6.55 -6.85 1.71
N ALA A 96 -7.83 -7.09 1.40
CA ALA A 96 -8.35 -8.43 1.25
C ALA A 96 -7.68 -9.20 0.09
N LEU A 97 -7.46 -8.52 -1.04
CA LEU A 97 -6.74 -9.10 -2.19
C LEU A 97 -5.29 -9.43 -1.84
N VAL A 98 -4.61 -8.50 -1.17
CA VAL A 98 -3.22 -8.68 -0.70
C VAL A 98 -3.13 -9.84 0.28
N SER A 99 -4.07 -9.96 1.23
CA SER A 99 -4.14 -11.10 2.15
C SER A 99 -4.24 -12.43 1.42
N VAL A 100 -5.09 -12.55 0.39
CA VAL A 100 -5.19 -13.78 -0.40
C VAL A 100 -3.86 -14.15 -1.06
N ALA A 101 -3.12 -13.16 -1.57
CA ALA A 101 -1.86 -13.40 -2.25
C ALA A 101 -0.69 -13.70 -1.29
N ILE A 102 -0.71 -13.13 -0.08
CA ILE A 102 0.42 -13.19 0.87
C ILE A 102 0.23 -14.26 1.95
N GLU A 103 -1.00 -14.52 2.41
CA GLU A 103 -1.23 -15.51 3.49
C GLU A 103 -0.61 -16.89 3.22
N PRO A 104 -0.62 -17.43 1.99
CA PRO A 104 0.03 -18.70 1.68
C PRO A 104 1.55 -18.69 1.86
N SER A 105 2.21 -17.53 1.80
CA SER A 105 3.66 -17.40 1.98
C SER A 105 4.07 -17.00 3.39
N MET A 106 3.12 -16.84 4.32
CA MET A 106 3.43 -16.51 5.72
C MET A 106 3.88 -17.76 6.49
N SER A 107 4.95 -17.63 7.28
CA SER A 107 5.33 -18.64 8.27
C SER A 107 4.55 -18.45 9.56
N ILE A 108 4.44 -19.49 10.38
CA ILE A 108 3.82 -19.39 11.72
C ILE A 108 4.93 -19.59 12.76
N CYS A 109 4.98 -18.69 13.73
CA CYS A 109 5.92 -18.79 14.85
C CYS A 109 5.71 -20.12 15.60
N ALA A 110 6.74 -20.95 15.70
CA ALA A 110 6.66 -22.25 16.36
C ALA A 110 6.38 -22.16 17.88
N SER A 111 6.58 -20.99 18.50
CA SER A 111 6.31 -20.74 19.92
C SER A 111 4.94 -20.09 20.16
N CYS A 112 4.73 -18.87 19.67
CA CYS A 112 3.54 -18.09 20.02
C CYS A 112 2.40 -18.17 18.99
N GLY A 113 2.62 -18.81 17.84
CA GLY A 113 1.60 -19.01 16.81
C GLY A 113 1.24 -17.77 15.96
N CYS A 114 1.94 -16.64 16.09
CA CYS A 114 1.67 -15.50 15.24
C CYS A 114 2.10 -15.76 13.78
N LYS A 115 1.36 -15.21 12.81
CA LYS A 115 1.73 -15.22 11.39
C LYS A 115 2.84 -14.21 11.12
N ILE A 116 3.90 -14.66 10.44
CA ILE A 116 5.10 -13.90 10.13
C ILE A 116 5.11 -13.66 8.62
N TYR A 117 4.98 -12.40 8.24
CA TYR A 117 5.09 -11.99 6.84
C TYR A 117 6.55 -11.85 6.39
N GLU A 118 7.36 -11.16 7.20
CA GLU A 118 8.79 -10.94 6.97
C GLU A 118 9.52 -10.78 8.31
N GLY A 119 10.86 -10.92 8.29
CA GLY A 119 11.69 -10.65 9.47
C GLY A 119 11.63 -11.68 10.60
N GLY A 120 11.16 -12.90 10.33
CA GLY A 120 11.22 -14.00 11.29
C GLY A 120 12.65 -14.41 11.64
N TYR A 121 12.84 -14.88 12.87
CA TYR A 121 14.07 -15.50 13.35
C TYR A 121 14.03 -17.01 13.06
N ASN A 122 14.97 -17.51 12.27
CA ASN A 122 15.07 -18.95 11.97
C ASN A 122 16.19 -19.58 12.81
N GLU A 123 15.91 -20.74 13.39
CA GLU A 123 16.89 -21.53 14.13
C GLU A 123 16.64 -23.02 13.93
N VAL A 124 17.72 -23.81 13.90
CA VAL A 124 17.63 -25.27 13.82
C VAL A 124 17.60 -25.83 15.24
N ILE A 125 16.51 -26.51 15.60
CA ILE A 125 16.34 -27.17 16.90
C ILE A 125 15.91 -28.61 16.65
N ASN A 126 16.57 -29.58 17.28
CA ASN A 126 16.32 -31.02 17.07
C ASN A 126 16.36 -31.43 15.59
N ASN A 127 17.33 -30.88 14.84
CA ASN A 127 17.54 -31.13 13.41
C ASN A 127 16.35 -30.72 12.51
N LYS A 128 15.47 -29.84 13.00
CA LYS A 128 14.39 -29.21 12.22
C LYS A 128 14.61 -27.70 12.19
N GLU A 129 14.57 -27.12 11.00
CA GLU A 129 14.51 -25.67 10.84
C GLU A 129 13.14 -25.18 11.30
N MET A 130 13.13 -24.20 12.20
CA MET A 130 11.92 -23.60 12.75
C MET A 130 11.99 -22.09 12.66
N THR A 131 10.82 -21.48 12.42
CA THR A 131 10.66 -20.03 12.35
C THR A 131 9.99 -19.51 13.61
N PHE A 132 10.51 -18.41 14.14
CA PHE A 132 10.02 -17.68 15.30
C PHE A 132 9.81 -16.21 14.95
N CYS A 133 8.89 -15.53 15.64
CA CYS A 133 8.69 -14.09 15.38
C CYS A 133 9.78 -13.21 15.98
N CYS A 134 10.54 -13.72 16.96
CA CYS A 134 11.68 -13.06 17.58
C CYS A 134 12.59 -14.06 18.29
N VAL A 135 13.77 -13.62 18.69
CA VAL A 135 14.74 -14.42 19.46
C VAL A 135 14.16 -14.94 20.79
N HIS A 136 13.33 -14.14 21.46
CA HIS A 136 12.71 -14.53 22.73
C HIS A 136 11.71 -15.68 22.58
N CYS A 137 10.99 -15.75 21.44
CA CYS A 137 10.14 -16.89 21.13
C CYS A 137 10.96 -18.18 20.91
N ALA A 138 12.13 -18.07 20.27
CA ALA A 138 13.03 -19.19 20.10
C ALA A 138 13.61 -19.67 21.45
N GLU A 139 14.04 -18.74 22.29
CA GLU A 139 14.51 -19.03 23.66
C GLU A 139 13.44 -19.70 24.52
N SER A 140 12.23 -19.14 24.53
CA SER A 140 11.10 -19.71 25.28
C SER A 140 10.77 -21.13 24.82
N TYR A 141 10.75 -21.36 23.50
CA TYR A 141 10.52 -22.68 22.93
C TYR A 141 11.59 -23.69 23.39
N LYS A 142 12.87 -23.32 23.31
CA LYS A 142 13.98 -24.17 23.77
C LYS A 142 13.83 -24.54 25.25
N GLN A 143 13.53 -23.57 26.11
CA GLN A 143 13.33 -23.80 27.54
C GLN A 143 12.16 -24.75 27.81
N GLU A 144 11.04 -24.62 27.11
CA GLU A 144 9.89 -25.51 27.27
C GLU A 144 10.17 -26.93 26.77
N THR A 145 10.87 -27.08 25.65
CA THR A 145 11.24 -28.41 25.13
C THR A 145 12.24 -29.16 26.02
N GLN A 146 13.15 -28.43 26.69
CA GLN A 146 14.10 -29.01 27.64
C GLN A 146 13.44 -29.46 28.95
N LYS A 147 12.35 -28.81 29.38
CA LYS A 147 11.59 -29.20 30.59
C LYS A 147 10.72 -30.46 30.42
N LYS A 148 10.49 -30.89 29.17
CA LYS A 148 9.65 -32.06 28.84
C LYS A 148 10.44 -33.37 28.71
N HIS A 149 11.76 -33.31 28.86
CA HIS A 149 12.67 -34.45 28.97
C HIS A 149 13.21 -34.53 30.40
#